data_AF-A0A7X4JE93-F1
#
_entry.id   AF-A0A7X4JE93-F1
#
_cell.length_a   1.000
_cell.length_b   1.000
_cell.length_c   1.000
_cell.angle_alpha   90.00
_cell.angle_beta   90.00
_cell.angle_gamma   90.00
#
_symmetry.space_group_name_H-M   'P 1'
#
loop_
_entity.id
_entity.type
_entity.pdbx_description
1 polymer ?
#
loop_
_entity_poly.entity_id
_entity_poly.type
_entity_poly.pdbx_seq_one_letter_code
_entity_poly.pdbx_strand_id
1 'polypeptide(L)'
;MVGTRSRRSSPPRQDRATTSASGTNCNLHQGEAACPGSLSWYHRPTQCGPGGISTLTALGQVNESMDQPIRKVVIVGGGTAGWITAGVIAAESLGCDDQAVQVVLVESPDIPIIGVGEGTWPSMRITLQRMGLSEDALIGECNASFKQGTRFRNWSGCPDATEYTHPFSLPTDYAELNPANFWLSHGGKSAYADLVTPQARVIELGLAPKQVSAPHYAFTVNYGYHFDAGKFAALLHRHAVEKLGVRYVSANVERVDSDPDGDIAAVALDTGEHVEGDLFVDCTGQKALLIGRHYGSRLVSVKDVLFNDTAIAVQVPYADPGDPIASVTLSTAEPHGWIWDIGLSSRRGIGYVHSSAHVDEESAFSTLIRYVEESSPGVAPGSLSYRTIPFEPGYREKFWVRNCVAVGLSAGFIEPL
;
A
#
# COMPACT_ATOMS: atom_id res chain seq x y z
N MET A 1 -62.20 7.25 13.05
CA MET A 1 -63.48 6.78 12.47
C MET A 1 -63.95 7.79 11.44
N VAL A 2 -64.01 7.33 10.18
CA VAL A 2 -64.86 7.72 9.04
C VAL A 2 -65.31 9.19 8.90
N GLY A 3 -64.89 9.79 7.78
CA GLY A 3 -65.60 10.89 7.11
C GLY A 3 -65.26 10.88 5.61
N THR A 4 -66.27 10.63 4.77
CA THR A 4 -66.18 10.24 3.35
C THR A 4 -66.62 11.32 2.34
N ARG A 5 -65.97 11.31 1.15
CA ARG A 5 -66.43 11.72 -0.23
C ARG A 5 -66.68 13.22 -0.50
N SER A 6 -66.34 13.83 -1.65
CA SER A 6 -66.45 13.44 -3.08
C SER A 6 -65.41 14.21 -3.96
N ARG A 7 -64.75 13.62 -5.00
CA ARG A 7 -65.06 13.54 -6.47
C ARG A 7 -65.61 14.86 -7.07
N ARG A 8 -65.20 15.44 -8.21
CA ARG A 8 -64.44 15.06 -9.43
C ARG A 8 -64.17 16.37 -10.24
N SER A 9 -63.08 16.44 -11.02
CA SER A 9 -63.13 16.75 -12.47
C SER A 9 -61.73 16.88 -13.10
N SER A 10 -61.52 16.12 -14.17
CA SER A 10 -60.64 16.37 -15.33
C SER A 10 -61.59 16.33 -16.56
N PRO A 11 -61.25 16.69 -17.83
CA PRO A 11 -59.94 16.54 -18.52
C PRO A 11 -59.74 17.60 -19.67
N PRO A 12 -59.11 17.36 -20.85
CA PRO A 12 -57.77 16.80 -21.20
C PRO A 12 -56.94 17.58 -22.27
N ARG A 13 -55.66 17.14 -22.43
CA ARG A 13 -54.84 16.90 -23.65
C ARG A 13 -54.63 17.98 -24.73
N GLN A 14 -53.37 18.07 -25.19
CA GLN A 14 -53.02 17.74 -26.58
C GLN A 14 -51.51 17.43 -26.77
N ASP A 15 -51.23 16.21 -27.24
CA ASP A 15 -50.02 15.84 -27.98
C ASP A 15 -50.17 16.27 -29.45
N ARG A 16 -49.07 16.62 -30.13
CA ARG A 16 -48.71 15.97 -31.42
C ARG A 16 -47.35 16.40 -31.98
N ALA A 17 -46.82 15.43 -32.71
CA ALA A 17 -45.50 15.30 -33.28
C ALA A 17 -45.30 15.96 -34.66
N THR A 18 -44.01 16.12 -35.02
CA THR A 18 -43.35 15.97 -36.33
C THR A 18 -43.80 16.77 -37.55
N THR A 19 -42.85 17.43 -38.21
CA THR A 19 -42.57 17.26 -39.66
C THR A 19 -41.24 17.87 -40.09
N SER A 20 -40.70 17.31 -41.17
CA SER A 20 -39.34 17.35 -41.72
C SER A 20 -39.22 18.18 -43.01
N ALA A 21 -37.96 18.26 -43.51
CA ALA A 21 -37.47 18.67 -44.85
C ALA A 21 -37.33 20.18 -45.06
N SER A 22 -36.30 20.76 -45.69
CA SER A 22 -35.27 20.39 -46.68
C SER A 22 -34.24 21.55 -46.66
N GLY A 23 -32.97 21.54 -47.06
CA GLY A 23 -32.19 20.75 -48.01
C GLY A 23 -31.45 21.72 -48.96
N THR A 24 -30.12 21.84 -48.87
CA THR A 24 -29.29 22.29 -50.01
C THR A 24 -27.85 21.77 -49.88
N ASN A 25 -27.41 21.07 -50.93
CA ASN A 25 -26.12 20.41 -51.12
C ASN A 25 -24.99 21.38 -51.51
N CYS A 26 -23.75 21.05 -51.17
CA CYS A 26 -22.60 21.13 -52.09
C CYS A 26 -21.49 20.13 -51.73
N ASN A 27 -20.88 19.57 -52.77
CA ASN A 27 -20.04 18.37 -52.83
C ASN A 27 -18.55 18.60 -52.52
N LEU A 28 -17.93 17.52 -51.99
CA LEU A 28 -16.58 16.97 -52.22
C LEU A 28 -15.35 17.90 -52.28
N HIS A 29 -14.41 17.71 -51.34
CA HIS A 29 -13.02 17.32 -51.65
C HIS A 29 -12.24 16.89 -50.39
N GLN A 30 -11.22 16.07 -50.64
CA GLN A 30 -10.29 15.38 -49.74
C GLN A 30 -9.61 16.27 -48.69
N GLY A 31 -9.30 15.68 -47.53
CA GLY A 31 -8.42 16.25 -46.53
C GLY A 31 -8.26 15.31 -45.34
N GLU A 32 -7.22 14.49 -45.38
CA GLU A 32 -6.73 13.70 -44.25
C GLU A 32 -6.45 14.63 -43.05
N ALA A 33 -6.95 14.27 -41.87
CA ALA A 33 -6.42 14.75 -40.60
C ALA A 33 -6.39 13.57 -39.63
N ALA A 34 -5.20 12.99 -39.52
CA ALA A 34 -4.89 11.89 -38.61
C ALA A 34 -4.99 12.34 -37.15
N CYS A 35 -5.68 11.55 -36.33
CA CYS A 35 -5.51 11.54 -34.88
C CYS A 35 -4.11 10.99 -34.55
N PRO A 36 -3.27 11.67 -33.75
CA PRO A 36 -2.06 11.06 -33.24
C PRO A 36 -2.35 10.24 -31.97
N GLY A 37 -2.11 8.92 -32.08
CA GLY A 37 -1.25 8.23 -31.12
C GLY A 37 -1.90 7.62 -29.87
N SER A 38 -2.63 6.51 -30.03
CA SER A 38 -2.71 5.47 -29.01
C SER A 38 -1.37 4.72 -28.95
N LEU A 39 -0.55 4.95 -27.93
CA LEU A 39 0.67 4.16 -27.71
C LEU A 39 0.34 2.91 -26.90
N SER A 40 0.03 1.84 -27.64
CA SER A 40 0.12 0.46 -27.19
C SER A 40 1.60 0.05 -27.14
N TRP A 41 2.11 -0.29 -25.96
CA TRP A 41 3.42 -0.89 -25.81
C TRP A 41 3.30 -2.19 -25.00
N TYR A 42 3.05 -3.30 -25.68
CA TYR A 42 3.54 -4.62 -25.27
C TYR A 42 3.67 -5.51 -26.52
N HIS A 43 4.83 -5.42 -27.18
CA HIS A 43 5.32 -6.48 -28.05
C HIS A 43 6.80 -6.72 -27.71
N ARG A 44 7.11 -7.93 -27.24
CA ARG A 44 8.49 -8.43 -27.08
C ARG A 44 9.09 -8.70 -28.45
N PRO A 45 10.32 -8.26 -28.75
CA PRO A 45 11.14 -8.88 -29.76
C PRO A 45 12.22 -9.75 -29.11
N THR A 46 12.22 -11.03 -29.44
CA THR A 46 13.35 -11.95 -29.28
C THR A 46 14.29 -11.78 -30.48
N GLN A 47 15.57 -11.46 -30.23
CA GLN A 47 16.70 -11.79 -31.13
C GLN A 47 18.03 -11.44 -30.46
N CYS A 48 18.79 -12.47 -30.06
CA CYS A 48 20.23 -12.38 -29.80
C CYS A 48 20.97 -12.97 -31.00
N GLY A 49 21.93 -12.23 -31.57
CA GLY A 49 22.84 -12.69 -32.62
C GLY A 49 24.29 -12.64 -32.13
N PRO A 50 25.18 -13.55 -32.59
CA PRO A 50 26.55 -13.65 -32.10
C PRO A 50 27.54 -12.86 -32.97
N GLY A 51 28.50 -12.19 -32.34
CA GLY A 51 29.71 -11.67 -32.98
C GLY A 51 30.58 -11.00 -31.91
N GLY A 52 31.89 -11.14 -31.85
CA GLY A 52 32.89 -11.87 -32.61
C GLY A 52 34.20 -11.65 -31.85
N ILE A 53 35.08 -12.66 -31.84
CA ILE A 53 36.31 -12.70 -31.04
C ILE A 53 37.37 -11.74 -31.61
N SER A 54 38.07 -11.01 -30.76
CA SER A 54 39.41 -10.49 -31.05
C SER A 54 40.31 -10.60 -29.82
N THR A 55 41.45 -11.26 -30.02
CA THR A 55 42.51 -11.58 -29.07
C THR A 55 43.48 -10.43 -28.89
N LEU A 56 43.88 -10.13 -27.66
CA LEU A 56 45.15 -9.49 -27.32
C LEU A 56 45.63 -9.99 -25.95
N THR A 57 46.83 -10.55 -25.93
CA THR A 57 47.46 -11.19 -24.78
C THR A 57 48.38 -10.20 -24.04
N ALA A 58 48.31 -10.27 -22.70
CA ALA A 58 49.41 -10.26 -21.74
C ALA A 58 49.64 -9.04 -20.82
N LEU A 59 49.78 -9.41 -19.53
CA LEU A 59 50.43 -8.78 -18.37
C LEU A 59 49.58 -7.92 -17.42
N GLY A 60 49.19 -8.59 -16.32
CA GLY A 60 48.66 -7.99 -15.09
C GLY A 60 47.61 -8.91 -14.50
N GLN A 61 47.89 -9.61 -13.40
CA GLN A 61 46.85 -10.21 -12.57
C GLN A 61 46.00 -9.06 -12.01
N VAL A 62 44.94 -8.72 -12.74
CA VAL A 62 43.85 -7.90 -12.24
C VAL A 62 42.96 -8.85 -11.44
N ASN A 63 42.62 -8.48 -10.19
CA ASN A 63 41.62 -9.18 -9.40
C ASN A 63 40.34 -9.33 -10.23
N GLU A 64 40.05 -10.55 -10.71
CA GLU A 64 38.92 -10.89 -11.58
C GLU A 64 37.55 -10.95 -10.85
N SER A 65 37.43 -10.45 -9.61
CA SER A 65 36.26 -10.75 -8.77
C SER A 65 35.20 -9.65 -8.63
N MET A 66 35.10 -8.67 -9.53
CA MET A 66 34.13 -7.55 -9.36
C MET A 66 32.98 -7.48 -10.38
N ASP A 67 32.83 -8.45 -11.29
CA ASP A 67 31.80 -8.38 -12.35
C ASP A 67 30.98 -9.69 -12.50
N GLN A 68 30.84 -10.45 -11.40
CA GLN A 68 29.95 -11.61 -11.39
C GLN A 68 28.49 -11.13 -11.36
N PRO A 69 27.65 -11.53 -12.32
CA PRO A 69 26.22 -11.17 -12.29
C PRO A 69 25.56 -11.79 -11.05
N ILE A 70 24.71 -11.01 -10.37
CA ILE A 70 23.89 -11.52 -9.25
C ILE A 70 22.99 -12.64 -9.75
N ARG A 71 23.14 -13.84 -9.19
CA ARG A 71 22.36 -15.04 -9.53
C ARG A 71 21.47 -15.50 -8.39
N LYS A 72 21.77 -15.14 -7.13
CA LYS A 72 21.03 -15.60 -5.96
C LYS A 72 20.78 -14.46 -4.98
N VAL A 73 19.50 -14.19 -4.74
CA VAL A 73 19.04 -13.22 -3.74
C VAL A 73 18.46 -13.96 -2.54
N VAL A 74 19.00 -13.68 -1.36
CA VAL A 74 18.55 -14.25 -0.09
C VAL A 74 17.82 -13.19 0.72
N ILE A 75 16.54 -13.40 0.95
CA ILE A 75 15.68 -12.51 1.73
C ILE A 75 15.52 -13.12 3.12
N VAL A 76 15.83 -12.36 4.16
CA VAL A 76 15.77 -12.82 5.55
C VAL A 76 14.66 -12.09 6.28
N GLY A 77 13.66 -12.83 6.74
CA GLY A 77 12.41 -12.32 7.28
C GLY A 77 11.30 -12.31 6.23
N GLY A 78 10.14 -12.86 6.60
CA GLY A 78 8.95 -12.84 5.74
C GLY A 78 8.03 -11.67 6.06
N GLY A 79 6.77 -11.97 6.41
CA GLY A 79 5.71 -10.96 6.47
C GLY A 79 5.54 -10.19 5.14
N THR A 80 4.89 -9.03 5.18
CA THR A 80 4.62 -8.25 3.96
C THR A 80 5.90 -7.76 3.30
N ALA A 81 6.89 -7.29 4.06
CA ALA A 81 8.16 -6.80 3.53
C ALA A 81 8.93 -7.89 2.75
N GLY A 82 9.12 -9.06 3.37
CA GLY A 82 9.82 -10.18 2.73
C GLY A 82 9.09 -10.72 1.51
N TRP A 83 7.79 -10.99 1.64
CA TRP A 83 7.02 -11.62 0.56
C TRP A 83 6.73 -10.69 -0.63
N ILE A 84 6.57 -9.38 -0.42
CA ILE A 84 6.51 -8.41 -1.53
C ILE A 84 7.87 -8.35 -2.24
N THR A 85 8.97 -8.26 -1.48
CA THR A 85 10.33 -8.24 -2.05
C THR A 85 10.59 -9.47 -2.91
N ALA A 86 10.31 -10.67 -2.36
CA ALA A 86 10.51 -11.93 -3.04
C ALA A 86 9.68 -12.02 -4.31
N GLY A 87 8.40 -11.65 -4.22
CA GLY A 87 7.48 -11.71 -5.34
C GLY A 87 7.85 -10.74 -6.47
N VAL A 88 8.25 -9.50 -6.15
CA VAL A 88 8.66 -8.53 -7.17
C VAL A 88 9.94 -8.99 -7.88
N ILE A 89 10.97 -9.38 -7.13
CA ILE A 89 12.25 -9.83 -7.72
C ILE A 89 12.03 -11.08 -8.59
N ALA A 90 11.27 -12.06 -8.08
CA ALA A 90 10.99 -13.28 -8.82
C ALA A 90 10.18 -13.00 -10.10
N ALA A 91 9.14 -12.17 -10.02
CA ALA A 91 8.31 -11.83 -11.18
C ALA A 91 9.08 -11.11 -12.29
N GLU A 92 9.95 -10.16 -11.94
CA GLU A 92 10.81 -9.45 -12.91
C GLU A 92 11.88 -10.38 -13.53
N SER A 93 12.22 -11.47 -12.84
CA SER A 93 13.17 -12.48 -13.34
C SER A 93 12.52 -13.51 -14.27
N LEU A 94 11.18 -13.60 -14.34
CA LEU A 94 10.48 -14.57 -15.16
C LEU A 94 10.67 -14.29 -16.67
N GLY A 95 11.20 -15.28 -17.39
CA GLY A 95 11.35 -15.25 -18.84
C GLY A 95 12.68 -14.68 -19.36
N CYS A 96 13.67 -14.55 -18.48
CA CYS A 96 15.06 -14.28 -18.84
C CYS A 96 15.90 -15.54 -18.60
N ASP A 97 15.86 -16.52 -19.51
CA ASP A 97 16.46 -17.86 -19.27
C ASP A 97 17.97 -17.81 -18.95
N ASP A 98 18.72 -16.88 -19.55
CA ASP A 98 20.15 -16.69 -19.29
C ASP A 98 20.46 -15.75 -18.11
N GLN A 99 19.45 -15.11 -17.50
CA GLN A 99 19.56 -14.14 -16.39
C GLN A 99 18.61 -14.39 -15.21
N ALA A 100 18.00 -15.57 -15.12
CA ALA A 100 17.09 -15.90 -14.04
C ALA A 100 17.81 -15.83 -12.68
N VAL A 101 17.28 -15.02 -11.77
CA VAL A 101 17.77 -14.88 -10.39
C VAL A 101 17.03 -15.89 -9.51
N GLN A 102 17.77 -16.72 -8.79
CA GLN A 102 17.21 -17.57 -7.75
C GLN A 102 16.86 -16.72 -6.53
N VAL A 103 15.59 -16.71 -6.15
CA VAL A 103 15.13 -16.03 -4.94
C VAL A 103 14.90 -17.06 -3.85
N VAL A 104 15.56 -16.87 -2.71
CA VAL A 104 15.38 -17.68 -1.49
C VAL A 104 14.86 -16.78 -0.39
N LEU A 105 13.79 -17.17 0.31
CA LEU A 105 13.31 -16.47 1.49
C LEU A 105 13.42 -17.37 2.72
N VAL A 106 14.09 -16.86 3.76
CA VAL A 106 14.21 -17.48 5.08
C VAL A 106 13.27 -16.76 6.05
N GLU A 107 12.26 -17.46 6.58
CA GLU A 107 11.32 -16.91 7.56
C GLU A 107 11.37 -17.70 8.87
N SER A 108 11.45 -16.99 9.99
CA SER A 108 11.39 -17.59 11.32
C SER A 108 9.95 -18.00 11.65
N PRO A 109 9.69 -19.26 12.04
CA PRO A 109 8.35 -19.70 12.46
C PRO A 109 7.90 -19.09 13.80
N ASP A 110 8.84 -18.55 14.59
CA ASP A 110 8.60 -18.12 15.97
C ASP A 110 8.17 -16.65 16.12
N ILE A 111 8.23 -15.86 15.04
CA ILE A 111 8.00 -14.41 15.10
C ILE A 111 6.62 -14.10 14.51
N PRO A 112 5.65 -13.64 15.33
CA PRO A 112 4.32 -13.32 14.83
C PRO A 112 4.33 -12.02 14.02
N ILE A 113 3.42 -11.94 13.05
CA ILE A 113 3.14 -10.71 12.29
C ILE A 113 2.54 -9.66 13.24
N ILE A 114 3.01 -8.42 13.16
CA ILE A 114 2.59 -7.31 14.05
C ILE A 114 1.22 -6.73 13.65
N GLY A 115 0.78 -6.96 12.41
CA GLY A 115 -0.35 -6.26 11.77
C GLY A 115 -1.72 -6.44 12.41
N VAL A 116 -2.46 -5.34 12.51
CA VAL A 116 -3.84 -5.22 13.05
C VAL A 116 -4.87 -4.78 12.00
N GLY A 117 -4.40 -4.61 10.76
CA GLY A 117 -5.10 -4.03 9.61
C GLY A 117 -4.19 -2.98 8.98
N GLU A 118 -3.88 -3.11 7.69
CA GLU A 118 -2.92 -2.23 7.00
C GLU A 118 -3.62 -1.45 5.88
N GLY A 119 -3.20 -0.21 5.68
CA GLY A 119 -3.63 0.64 4.57
C GLY A 119 -2.49 0.91 3.61
N THR A 120 -2.78 0.92 2.32
CA THR A 120 -1.76 1.08 1.26
C THR A 120 -1.99 2.33 0.41
N TRP A 121 -0.96 2.73 -0.31
CA TRP A 121 -1.04 3.71 -1.38
C TRP A 121 -1.41 3.03 -2.72
N PRO A 122 -1.88 3.79 -3.73
CA PRO A 122 -2.25 3.22 -5.03
C PRO A 122 -1.13 2.51 -5.78
N SER A 123 0.14 2.77 -5.43
CA SER A 123 1.30 2.04 -5.95
C SER A 123 1.19 0.53 -5.72
N MET A 124 0.47 0.09 -4.68
CA MET A 124 0.24 -1.34 -4.41
C MET A 124 -0.46 -2.04 -5.59
N ARG A 125 -1.35 -1.36 -6.32
CA ARG A 125 -1.98 -1.93 -7.52
C ARG A 125 -0.94 -2.32 -8.57
N ILE A 126 0.02 -1.43 -8.81
CA ILE A 126 1.10 -1.66 -9.78
C ILE A 126 2.00 -2.78 -9.29
N THR A 127 2.36 -2.79 -8.00
CA THR A 127 3.17 -3.87 -7.40
C THR A 127 2.53 -5.24 -7.58
N LEU A 128 1.26 -5.39 -7.21
CA LEU A 128 0.56 -6.67 -7.30
C LEU A 128 0.31 -7.10 -8.75
N GLN A 129 0.02 -6.14 -9.63
CA GLN A 129 -0.11 -6.41 -11.06
C GLN A 129 1.21 -6.91 -11.66
N ARG A 130 2.35 -6.30 -11.31
CA ARG A 130 3.68 -6.75 -11.76
C ARG A 130 4.01 -8.15 -11.26
N MET A 131 3.61 -8.46 -10.03
CA MET A 131 3.73 -9.81 -9.46
C MET A 131 2.80 -10.83 -10.13
N GLY A 132 1.85 -10.40 -10.97
CA GLY A 132 0.83 -11.26 -11.56
C GLY A 132 -0.18 -11.78 -10.53
N LEU A 133 -0.33 -11.12 -9.38
CA LEU A 133 -1.28 -11.49 -8.34
C LEU A 133 -2.69 -11.04 -8.74
N SER A 134 -3.70 -11.88 -8.49
CA SER A 134 -5.10 -11.57 -8.83
C SER A 134 -5.71 -10.58 -7.84
N GLU A 135 -6.35 -9.51 -8.33
CA GLU A 135 -7.05 -8.56 -7.46
C GLU A 135 -8.22 -9.23 -6.72
N ASP A 136 -8.91 -10.17 -7.38
CA ASP A 136 -10.00 -10.94 -6.77
C ASP A 136 -9.51 -11.81 -5.61
N ALA A 137 -8.29 -12.36 -5.73
CA ALA A 137 -7.69 -13.14 -4.64
C ALA A 137 -7.37 -12.25 -3.44
N LEU A 138 -6.82 -11.04 -3.67
CA LEU A 138 -6.61 -10.07 -2.60
C LEU A 138 -7.93 -9.71 -1.89
N ILE A 139 -8.97 -9.37 -2.66
CA ILE A 139 -10.27 -8.96 -2.10
C ILE A 139 -10.94 -10.11 -1.35
N GLY A 140 -11.01 -11.29 -1.96
CA GLY A 140 -11.69 -12.46 -1.41
C GLY A 140 -10.96 -13.12 -0.25
N GLU A 141 -9.63 -13.18 -0.30
CA GLU A 141 -8.83 -13.96 0.66
C GLU A 141 -8.25 -13.10 1.79
N CYS A 142 -8.08 -11.79 1.61
CA CYS A 142 -7.43 -10.92 2.60
C CYS A 142 -8.39 -10.00 3.38
N ASN A 143 -9.70 -10.25 3.29
CA ASN A 143 -10.75 -9.39 3.82
C ASN A 143 -10.57 -7.92 3.37
N ALA A 144 -10.14 -7.71 2.13
CA ALA A 144 -9.74 -6.39 1.69
C ALA A 144 -10.94 -5.47 1.43
N SER A 145 -10.71 -4.18 1.54
CA SER A 145 -11.62 -3.12 1.12
C SER A 145 -10.83 -2.05 0.33
N PHE A 146 -11.54 -1.14 -0.32
CA PHE A 146 -10.92 -0.07 -1.10
C PHE A 146 -10.60 1.15 -0.23
N LYS A 147 -9.36 1.65 -0.33
CA LYS A 147 -8.94 2.93 0.25
C LYS A 147 -8.82 3.98 -0.86
N GLN A 148 -9.51 5.10 -0.71
CA GLN A 148 -9.48 6.22 -1.66
C GLN A 148 -8.67 7.43 -1.17
N GLY A 149 -8.15 7.34 0.05
CA GLY A 149 -7.39 8.40 0.71
C GLY A 149 -7.46 8.28 2.22
N THR A 150 -7.14 9.38 2.90
CA THR A 150 -7.29 9.53 4.35
C THR A 150 -8.23 10.70 4.65
N ARG A 151 -9.14 10.52 5.61
CA ARG A 151 -9.97 11.59 6.16
C ARG A 151 -9.46 11.95 7.54
N PHE A 152 -9.08 13.21 7.68
CA PHE A 152 -8.53 13.76 8.92
C PHE A 152 -9.65 14.48 9.68
N ARG A 153 -9.85 14.11 10.94
CA ARG A 153 -10.84 14.68 11.86
C ARG A 153 -10.16 15.37 13.03
N ASN A 154 -10.65 16.54 13.40
CA ASN A 154 -10.22 17.35 14.54
C ASN A 154 -8.76 17.83 14.50
N TRP A 155 -8.07 17.73 13.36
CA TRP A 155 -6.67 18.14 13.19
C TRP A 155 -6.46 19.65 13.07
N SER A 156 -7.45 20.40 12.63
CA SER A 156 -7.30 21.83 12.28
C SER A 156 -7.26 22.76 13.50
N GLY A 157 -7.71 22.29 14.67
CA GLY A 157 -7.99 23.15 15.83
C GLY A 157 -9.09 24.20 15.60
N CYS A 158 -9.73 24.20 14.43
CA CYS A 158 -10.75 25.16 14.03
C CYS A 158 -12.15 24.56 14.24
N PRO A 159 -13.01 25.15 15.10
CA PRO A 159 -14.36 24.63 15.33
C PRO A 159 -15.23 24.55 14.08
N ASP A 160 -15.02 25.45 13.12
CA ASP A 160 -15.81 25.55 11.88
C ASP A 160 -15.33 24.61 10.76
N ALA A 161 -14.19 23.94 10.94
CA ALA A 161 -13.57 23.07 9.95
C ALA A 161 -12.99 21.82 10.62
N THR A 162 -13.87 20.94 11.10
CA THR A 162 -13.49 19.76 11.88
C THR A 162 -12.92 18.63 11.03
N GLU A 163 -13.14 18.61 9.71
CA GLU A 163 -12.66 17.52 8.85
C GLU A 163 -12.12 18.01 7.50
N TYR A 164 -11.13 17.29 6.96
CA TYR A 164 -10.74 17.39 5.56
C TYR A 164 -10.33 16.02 5.00
N THR A 165 -10.37 15.87 3.68
CA THR A 165 -10.00 14.63 3.00
C THR A 165 -8.74 14.86 2.16
N HIS A 166 -7.80 13.92 2.26
CA HIS A 166 -6.65 13.78 1.39
C HIS A 166 -6.90 12.61 0.42
N PRO A 167 -7.52 12.87 -0.74
CA PRO A 167 -7.79 11.84 -1.74
C PRO A 167 -6.52 11.43 -2.49
N PHE A 168 -6.50 10.22 -3.05
CA PHE A 168 -5.37 9.71 -3.84
C PHE A 168 -5.31 10.24 -5.27
N SER A 169 -6.42 10.73 -5.81
CA SER A 169 -6.47 11.32 -7.14
C SER A 169 -5.80 12.68 -7.10
N LEU A 170 -4.88 12.91 -8.02
CA LEU A 170 -4.23 14.20 -8.19
C LEU A 170 -5.26 15.26 -8.59
N PRO A 171 -5.02 16.54 -8.27
CA PRO A 171 -5.83 17.64 -8.78
C PRO A 171 -5.98 17.58 -10.31
N THR A 172 -7.16 17.92 -10.82
CA THR A 172 -7.38 18.06 -12.26
C THR A 172 -6.38 19.07 -12.83
N ASP A 173 -5.76 18.72 -13.96
CA ASP A 173 -4.76 19.52 -14.68
C ASP A 173 -3.52 19.92 -13.84
N TYR A 174 -3.18 19.16 -12.79
CA TYR A 174 -2.04 19.47 -11.89
C TYR A 174 -0.68 19.61 -12.59
N ALA A 175 -0.52 19.03 -13.79
CA ALA A 175 0.70 19.10 -14.58
C ALA A 175 0.86 20.45 -15.29
N GLU A 176 -0.24 21.15 -15.56
CA GLU A 176 -0.29 22.41 -16.30
C GLU A 176 -0.59 23.61 -15.40
N LEU A 177 -1.33 23.37 -14.31
CA LEU A 177 -1.81 24.38 -13.38
C LEU A 177 -1.53 23.97 -11.94
N ASN A 178 -1.26 24.96 -11.08
CA ASN A 178 -1.41 24.78 -9.64
C ASN A 178 -2.79 25.32 -9.18
N PRO A 179 -3.83 24.46 -9.05
CA PRO A 179 -5.17 24.92 -8.70
C PRO A 179 -5.27 25.51 -7.28
N ALA A 180 -4.30 25.27 -6.40
CA ALA A 180 -4.25 25.88 -5.07
C ALA A 180 -4.18 27.42 -5.16
N ASN A 181 -3.46 27.97 -6.13
CA ASN A 181 -3.38 29.42 -6.33
C ASN A 181 -4.75 30.03 -6.65
N PHE A 182 -5.53 29.35 -7.49
CA PHE A 182 -6.88 29.81 -7.86
C PHE A 182 -7.83 29.69 -6.68
N TRP A 183 -7.83 28.54 -5.99
CA TRP A 183 -8.63 28.32 -4.79
C TRP A 183 -8.37 29.40 -3.71
N LEU A 184 -7.10 29.69 -3.41
CA LEU A 184 -6.71 30.73 -2.47
C LEU A 184 -7.12 32.13 -2.92
N SER A 185 -6.94 32.46 -4.21
CA SER A 185 -7.34 33.78 -4.75
C SER A 185 -8.85 34.05 -4.68
N HIS A 186 -9.67 32.98 -4.63
CA HIS A 186 -11.13 33.06 -4.44
C HIS A 186 -11.56 32.94 -2.97
N GLY A 187 -10.60 33.02 -2.04
CA GLY A 187 -10.83 33.07 -0.60
C GLY A 187 -11.09 31.71 0.06
N GLY A 188 -10.80 30.60 -0.63
CA GLY A 188 -10.89 29.25 -0.04
C GLY A 188 -12.27 28.86 0.49
N LYS A 189 -13.34 29.35 -0.14
CA LYS A 189 -14.73 29.25 0.37
C LYS A 189 -15.30 27.83 0.42
N SER A 190 -14.70 26.88 -0.30
CA SER A 190 -15.04 25.46 -0.27
C SER A 190 -13.83 24.64 0.17
N ALA A 191 -14.03 23.39 0.59
CA ALA A 191 -12.90 22.50 0.80
C ALA A 191 -12.09 22.35 -0.50
N TYR A 192 -10.77 22.38 -0.38
CA TYR A 192 -9.87 22.32 -1.54
C TYR A 192 -10.08 21.05 -2.36
N ALA A 193 -10.21 19.90 -1.70
CA ALA A 193 -10.39 18.60 -2.35
C ALA A 193 -11.65 18.54 -3.23
N ASP A 194 -12.75 19.16 -2.79
CA ASP A 194 -14.01 19.20 -3.54
C ASP A 194 -13.91 20.00 -4.83
N LEU A 195 -13.04 21.02 -4.86
CA LEU A 195 -12.81 21.84 -6.04
C LEU A 195 -11.95 21.11 -7.07
N VAL A 196 -10.93 20.39 -6.62
CA VAL A 196 -9.84 19.94 -7.50
C VAL A 196 -9.94 18.49 -7.93
N THR A 197 -10.82 17.69 -7.35
CA THR A 197 -11.02 16.30 -7.75
C THR A 197 -12.42 15.78 -7.48
N PRO A 198 -13.04 15.03 -8.41
CA PRO A 198 -14.33 14.40 -8.16
C PRO A 198 -14.27 13.33 -7.06
N GLN A 199 -13.08 12.83 -6.72
CA GLN A 199 -12.92 11.77 -5.74
C GLN A 199 -13.39 12.16 -4.34
N ALA A 200 -13.26 13.43 -3.95
CA ALA A 200 -13.74 13.89 -2.65
C ALA A 200 -15.25 13.64 -2.49
N ARG A 201 -16.03 13.93 -3.55
CA ARG A 201 -17.47 13.66 -3.58
C ARG A 201 -17.81 12.17 -3.62
N VAL A 202 -17.03 11.35 -4.33
CA VAL A 202 -17.18 9.88 -4.33
C VAL A 202 -17.02 9.32 -2.92
N ILE A 203 -16.02 9.80 -2.17
CA ILE A 203 -15.77 9.40 -0.79
C ILE A 203 -16.92 9.87 0.13
N GLU A 204 -17.37 11.11 0.00
CA GLU A 204 -18.46 11.66 0.81
C GLU A 204 -19.77 10.87 0.65
N LEU A 205 -20.05 10.39 -0.56
CA LEU A 205 -21.22 9.56 -0.86
C LEU A 205 -21.06 8.08 -0.47
N GLY A 206 -19.91 7.67 0.06
CA GLY A 206 -19.64 6.28 0.44
C GLY A 206 -19.58 5.31 -0.75
N LEU A 207 -19.18 5.79 -1.93
CA LEU A 207 -19.16 4.99 -3.16
C LEU A 207 -17.79 4.33 -3.40
N ALA A 208 -17.80 3.17 -4.07
CA ALA A 208 -16.58 2.48 -4.49
C ALA A 208 -15.81 3.25 -5.58
N PRO A 209 -14.48 3.09 -5.68
CA PRO A 209 -13.65 3.80 -6.67
C PRO A 209 -13.75 3.26 -8.10
N LYS A 210 -14.42 2.12 -8.28
CA LYS A 210 -14.57 1.41 -9.56
C LYS A 210 -15.90 0.67 -9.61
N GLN A 211 -16.38 0.41 -10.83
CA GLN A 211 -17.55 -0.43 -11.09
C GLN A 211 -17.21 -1.91 -10.89
N VAL A 212 -18.20 -2.74 -10.57
CA VAL A 212 -18.03 -4.21 -10.41
C VAL A 212 -17.49 -4.87 -11.68
N SER A 213 -17.84 -4.34 -12.86
CA SER A 213 -17.40 -4.86 -14.16
C SER A 213 -16.02 -4.33 -14.60
N ALA A 214 -15.40 -3.44 -13.83
CA ALA A 214 -14.09 -2.90 -14.19
C ALA A 214 -13.02 -3.99 -14.08
N PRO A 215 -12.09 -4.12 -15.06
CA PRO A 215 -11.00 -5.09 -15.00
C PRO A 215 -10.15 -4.99 -13.73
N HIS A 216 -9.39 -6.03 -13.43
CA HIS A 216 -8.43 -6.03 -12.31
C HIS A 216 -7.51 -4.81 -12.38
N TYR A 217 -7.34 -4.14 -11.24
CA TYR A 217 -6.51 -2.95 -11.03
C TYR A 217 -6.92 -1.69 -11.82
N ALA A 218 -7.90 -1.78 -12.73
CA ALA A 218 -8.50 -0.63 -13.41
C ALA A 218 -9.40 0.17 -12.46
N PHE A 219 -9.49 1.49 -12.68
CA PHE A 219 -10.15 2.41 -11.75
C PHE A 219 -10.86 3.55 -12.47
N THR A 220 -11.89 4.11 -11.81
CA THR A 220 -12.51 5.39 -12.21
C THR A 220 -11.89 6.55 -11.45
N VAL A 221 -11.70 6.39 -10.14
CA VAL A 221 -10.90 7.26 -9.29
C VAL A 221 -9.82 6.45 -8.59
N ASN A 222 -8.67 7.07 -8.29
CA ASN A 222 -7.48 6.33 -7.85
C ASN A 222 -7.69 5.64 -6.49
N TYR A 223 -7.18 4.43 -6.29
CA TYR A 223 -7.36 3.71 -5.01
C TYR A 223 -6.14 2.87 -4.62
N GLY A 224 -6.00 2.66 -3.31
CA GLY A 224 -5.25 1.58 -2.69
C GLY A 224 -6.19 0.66 -1.92
N TYR A 225 -5.67 -0.09 -0.97
CA TYR A 225 -6.40 -1.11 -0.22
C TYR A 225 -6.26 -0.94 1.29
N HIS A 226 -7.29 -1.38 2.00
CA HIS A 226 -7.13 -1.89 3.35
C HIS A 226 -7.23 -3.41 3.34
N PHE A 227 -6.45 -4.11 4.15
CA PHE A 227 -6.53 -5.58 4.26
C PHE A 227 -6.03 -6.10 5.61
N ASP A 228 -6.32 -7.37 5.87
CA ASP A 228 -5.70 -8.12 6.97
C ASP A 228 -4.27 -8.52 6.57
N ALA A 229 -3.28 -7.97 7.27
CA ALA A 229 -1.86 -8.18 6.97
C ALA A 229 -1.42 -9.65 7.09
N GLY A 230 -2.00 -10.40 8.03
CA GLY A 230 -1.68 -11.82 8.21
C GLY A 230 -2.18 -12.65 7.03
N LYS A 231 -3.43 -12.41 6.60
CA LYS A 231 -3.99 -13.06 5.41
C LYS A 231 -3.26 -12.65 4.13
N PHE A 232 -2.87 -11.38 4.02
CA PHE A 232 -2.12 -10.88 2.88
C PHE A 232 -0.72 -11.49 2.78
N ALA A 233 0.02 -11.58 3.89
CA ALA A 233 1.30 -12.29 3.92
C ALA A 233 1.16 -13.76 3.51
N ALA A 234 0.11 -14.46 3.98
CA ALA A 234 -0.16 -15.84 3.58
C ALA A 234 -0.49 -15.99 2.09
N LEU A 235 -1.25 -15.04 1.51
CA LEU A 235 -1.52 -14.99 0.07
C LEU A 235 -0.23 -14.76 -0.73
N LEU A 236 0.59 -13.79 -0.32
CA LEU A 236 1.86 -13.48 -0.99
C LEU A 236 2.83 -14.67 -0.91
N HIS A 237 2.96 -15.31 0.25
CA HIS A 237 3.76 -16.52 0.44
C HIS A 237 3.38 -17.59 -0.57
N ARG A 238 2.09 -17.96 -0.60
CA ARG A 238 1.59 -18.99 -1.51
C ARG A 238 1.85 -18.62 -2.97
N HIS A 239 1.53 -17.38 -3.36
CA HIS A 239 1.75 -16.90 -4.73
C HIS A 239 3.23 -16.94 -5.13
N ALA A 240 4.11 -16.44 -4.26
CA ALA A 240 5.55 -16.40 -4.50
C ALA A 240 6.14 -17.81 -4.67
N VAL A 241 5.76 -18.76 -3.81
CA VAL A 241 6.27 -20.14 -3.88
C VAL A 241 5.66 -20.90 -5.06
N GLU A 242 4.33 -20.89 -5.20
CA GLU A 242 3.63 -21.75 -6.18
C GLU A 242 3.64 -21.21 -7.60
N LYS A 243 3.65 -19.88 -7.78
CA LYS A 243 3.53 -19.24 -9.10
C LYS A 243 4.83 -18.61 -9.58
N LEU A 244 5.66 -18.12 -8.66
CA LEU A 244 6.90 -17.41 -9.00
C LEU A 244 8.17 -18.25 -8.71
N GLY A 245 8.04 -19.43 -8.08
CA GLY A 245 9.15 -20.35 -7.87
C GLY A 245 10.13 -19.92 -6.78
N VAL A 246 9.72 -19.04 -5.86
CA VAL A 246 10.56 -18.64 -4.72
C VAL A 246 10.82 -19.84 -3.82
N ARG A 247 12.08 -20.09 -3.48
CA ARG A 247 12.46 -21.12 -2.51
C ARG A 247 12.18 -20.61 -1.10
N TYR A 248 11.30 -21.29 -0.38
CA TYR A 248 10.98 -20.98 1.02
C TYR A 248 11.77 -21.86 1.98
N VAL A 249 12.33 -21.26 3.04
CA VAL A 249 13.01 -21.92 4.14
C VAL A 249 12.43 -21.43 5.46
N SER A 250 11.80 -22.32 6.22
CA SER A 250 11.24 -22.02 7.54
C SER A 250 12.28 -22.33 8.63
N ALA A 251 13.02 -21.32 9.08
CA ALA A 251 14.13 -21.50 10.04
C ALA A 251 14.51 -20.18 10.73
N ASN A 252 15.18 -20.28 11.88
CA ASN A 252 15.79 -19.12 12.53
C ASN A 252 17.21 -18.88 12.01
N VAL A 253 17.60 -17.62 11.83
CA VAL A 253 18.99 -17.26 11.55
C VAL A 253 19.76 -17.14 12.87
N GLU A 254 20.80 -17.94 13.01
CA GLU A 254 21.68 -17.93 14.19
C GLU A 254 22.90 -17.02 13.99
N ARG A 255 23.47 -17.03 12.78
CA ARG A 255 24.71 -16.30 12.47
C ARG A 255 24.72 -15.82 11.02
N VAL A 256 25.39 -14.70 10.80
CA VAL A 256 25.73 -14.18 9.47
C VAL A 256 27.20 -14.47 9.21
N ASP A 257 27.49 -15.20 8.14
CA ASP A 257 28.85 -15.55 7.72
C ASP A 257 29.29 -14.57 6.63
N SER A 258 30.45 -13.93 6.83
CA SER A 258 31.02 -12.97 5.87
C SER A 258 32.18 -13.57 5.09
N ASP A 259 32.34 -13.11 3.85
CA ASP A 259 33.55 -13.28 3.09
C ASP A 259 34.70 -12.38 3.62
N PRO A 260 35.96 -12.67 3.25
CA PRO A 260 37.12 -11.87 3.68
C PRO A 260 37.06 -10.39 3.28
N ASP A 261 36.32 -10.05 2.24
CA ASP A 261 36.10 -8.67 1.79
C ASP A 261 35.06 -7.91 2.63
N GLY A 262 34.32 -8.62 3.48
CA GLY A 262 33.29 -8.12 4.39
C GLY A 262 31.86 -8.18 3.83
N ASP A 263 31.65 -8.73 2.63
CA ASP A 263 30.31 -9.00 2.12
C ASP A 263 29.71 -10.23 2.83
N ILE A 264 28.39 -10.33 2.88
CA ILE A 264 27.72 -11.52 3.44
C ILE A 264 27.87 -12.66 2.44
N ALA A 265 28.43 -13.78 2.88
CA ALA A 265 28.53 -15.00 2.09
C ALA A 265 27.30 -15.89 2.29
N ALA A 266 26.85 -16.03 3.54
CA ALA A 266 25.73 -16.89 3.90
C ALA A 266 25.04 -16.47 5.21
N VAL A 267 23.83 -16.97 5.42
CA VAL A 267 23.18 -17.02 6.74
C VAL A 267 23.13 -18.46 7.25
N ALA A 268 23.67 -18.70 8.44
CA ALA A 268 23.62 -19.99 9.12
C ALA A 268 22.32 -20.12 9.93
N LEU A 269 21.62 -21.23 9.73
CA LEU A 269 20.31 -21.51 10.29
C LEU A 269 20.38 -22.44 11.50
N ASP A 270 19.37 -22.39 12.36
CA ASP A 270 19.18 -23.30 13.51
C ASP A 270 19.00 -24.78 13.10
N THR A 271 18.68 -25.02 11.83
CA THR A 271 18.63 -26.36 11.22
C THR A 271 20.01 -26.92 10.88
N GLY A 272 21.07 -26.11 10.98
CA GLY A 272 22.42 -26.43 10.52
C GLY A 272 22.67 -26.18 9.03
N GLU A 273 21.65 -25.77 8.26
CA GLU A 273 21.82 -25.34 6.87
C GLU A 273 22.49 -23.96 6.81
N HIS A 274 23.35 -23.75 5.80
CA HIS A 274 23.88 -22.44 5.44
C HIS A 274 23.27 -22.00 4.11
N VAL A 275 22.59 -20.85 4.11
CA VAL A 275 21.97 -20.30 2.90
C VAL A 275 22.89 -19.24 2.32
N GLU A 276 23.70 -19.65 1.35
CA GLU A 276 24.59 -18.77 0.58
C GLU A 276 23.82 -17.86 -0.39
N GLY A 277 24.37 -16.71 -0.77
CA GLY A 277 23.76 -15.79 -1.73
C GLY A 277 24.71 -14.69 -2.19
N ASP A 278 24.36 -13.99 -3.27
CA ASP A 278 25.16 -12.88 -3.79
C ASP A 278 24.66 -11.54 -3.23
N LEU A 279 23.34 -11.42 -3.05
CA LEU A 279 22.68 -10.24 -2.48
C LEU A 279 21.73 -10.67 -1.35
N PHE A 280 21.79 -9.95 -0.24
CA PHE A 280 20.94 -10.20 0.93
C PHE A 280 19.96 -9.06 1.15
N VAL A 281 18.69 -9.39 1.41
CA VAL A 281 17.68 -8.40 1.78
C VAL A 281 17.24 -8.62 3.22
N ASP A 282 17.47 -7.63 4.07
CA ASP A 282 17.05 -7.63 5.46
C ASP A 282 15.59 -7.19 5.57
N CYS A 283 14.72 -8.16 5.83
CA CYS A 283 13.30 -7.98 6.14
C CYS A 283 13.00 -8.43 7.58
N THR A 284 14.00 -8.45 8.48
CA THR A 284 13.92 -9.03 9.83
C THR A 284 13.22 -8.14 10.86
N GLY A 285 12.50 -7.12 10.37
CA GLY A 285 11.81 -6.15 11.18
C GLY A 285 12.74 -5.27 12.03
N GLN A 286 12.24 -4.76 13.15
CA GLN A 286 12.98 -3.85 14.03
C GLN A 286 14.32 -4.42 14.55
N LYS A 287 14.46 -5.75 14.57
CA LYS A 287 15.71 -6.41 14.97
C LYS A 287 16.88 -6.07 14.03
N ALA A 288 16.59 -5.79 12.75
CA ALA A 288 17.55 -5.43 11.72
C ALA A 288 18.81 -6.29 11.77
N LEU A 289 18.63 -7.62 11.70
CA LEU A 289 19.68 -8.60 11.97
C LEU A 289 20.89 -8.43 11.05
N LEU A 290 20.69 -8.06 9.78
CA LEU A 290 21.77 -7.90 8.82
C LEU A 290 22.22 -6.44 8.77
N ILE A 291 21.34 -5.51 8.37
CA ILE A 291 21.74 -4.12 8.16
C ILE A 291 22.18 -3.42 9.45
N GLY A 292 21.49 -3.73 10.55
CA GLY A 292 21.68 -3.08 11.84
C GLY A 292 22.70 -3.80 12.72
N ARG A 293 22.51 -5.10 12.97
CA ARG A 293 23.38 -5.86 13.89
C ARG A 293 24.68 -6.30 13.23
N HIS A 294 24.62 -6.85 12.02
CA HIS A 294 25.82 -7.32 11.32
C HIS A 294 26.64 -6.15 10.77
N TYR A 295 26.00 -5.22 10.03
CA TYR A 295 26.71 -4.10 9.40
C TYR A 295 26.77 -2.81 10.22
N GLY A 296 26.11 -2.74 11.37
CA GLY A 296 26.19 -1.58 12.25
C GLY A 296 25.54 -0.31 11.70
N SER A 297 24.66 -0.39 10.70
CA SER A 297 23.93 0.78 10.19
C SER A 297 23.04 1.33 11.31
N ARG A 298 23.40 2.51 11.81
CA ARG A 298 22.76 3.09 13.00
C ARG A 298 21.33 3.54 12.68
N LEU A 299 20.45 3.39 13.66
CA LEU A 299 19.12 3.98 13.62
C LEU A 299 19.24 5.47 13.99
N VAL A 300 18.82 6.34 13.08
CA VAL A 300 18.62 7.76 13.31
C VAL A 300 17.21 7.94 13.84
N SER A 301 17.10 8.24 15.14
CA SER A 301 15.83 8.61 15.74
C SER A 301 15.37 9.95 15.19
N VAL A 302 14.06 10.08 14.98
CA VAL A 302 13.39 11.35 14.64
C VAL A 302 12.36 11.72 15.71
N LYS A 303 12.51 11.17 16.92
CA LYS A 303 11.58 11.36 18.04
C LYS A 303 11.53 12.82 18.53
N ASP A 304 12.55 13.60 18.24
CA ASP A 304 12.60 15.05 18.46
C ASP A 304 11.64 15.83 17.54
N VAL A 305 11.19 15.22 16.45
CA VAL A 305 10.20 15.76 15.51
C VAL A 305 8.86 15.02 15.62
N LEU A 306 8.90 13.69 15.65
CA LEU A 306 7.72 12.81 15.72
C LEU A 306 7.62 12.22 17.13
N PHE A 307 6.85 12.85 18.01
CA PHE A 307 6.81 12.50 19.43
C PHE A 307 6.19 11.14 19.73
N ASN A 308 5.34 10.63 18.83
CA ASN A 308 4.60 9.40 19.06
C ASN A 308 5.54 8.19 18.98
N ASP A 309 5.43 7.32 19.97
CA ASP A 309 6.33 6.17 20.17
C ASP A 309 5.59 4.92 20.66
N THR A 310 4.27 5.01 20.82
CA THR A 310 3.46 3.91 21.32
C THR A 310 2.13 3.88 20.58
N ALA A 311 1.67 2.68 20.24
CA ALA A 311 0.33 2.45 19.69
C ALA A 311 -0.43 1.45 20.56
N ILE A 312 -1.69 1.75 20.89
CA ILE A 312 -2.62 0.76 21.45
C ILE A 312 -3.56 0.36 20.33
N ALA A 313 -3.54 -0.90 19.92
CA ALA A 313 -4.34 -1.39 18.80
C ALA A 313 -5.42 -2.36 19.25
N VAL A 314 -6.57 -2.33 18.57
CA VAL A 314 -7.73 -3.19 18.82
C VAL A 314 -8.42 -3.55 17.51
N GLN A 315 -8.93 -4.77 17.43
CA GLN A 315 -9.77 -5.22 16.34
C GLN A 315 -11.24 -5.14 16.77
N VAL A 316 -12.06 -4.41 16.01
CA VAL A 316 -13.46 -4.14 16.36
C VAL A 316 -14.37 -4.76 15.31
N PRO A 317 -15.20 -5.76 15.64
CA PRO A 317 -16.17 -6.30 14.68
C PRO A 317 -17.20 -5.22 14.31
N TYR A 318 -17.84 -5.36 13.14
CA TYR A 318 -19.06 -4.61 12.86
C TYR A 318 -20.20 -5.13 13.76
N ALA A 319 -21.12 -4.24 14.11
CA ALA A 319 -22.27 -4.62 14.95
C ALA A 319 -23.28 -5.42 14.09
N ASP A 320 -23.46 -5.01 12.84
CA ASP A 320 -24.23 -5.73 11.83
C ASP A 320 -23.36 -6.03 10.59
N PRO A 321 -23.47 -7.22 9.96
CA PRO A 321 -22.77 -7.52 8.70
C PRO A 321 -23.04 -6.54 7.54
N GLY A 322 -24.15 -5.81 7.58
CA GLY A 322 -24.54 -4.78 6.61
C GLY A 322 -24.06 -3.37 6.95
N ASP A 323 -23.31 -3.18 8.05
CA ASP A 323 -22.74 -1.88 8.41
C ASP A 323 -21.88 -1.33 7.25
N PRO A 324 -21.97 -0.02 6.94
CA PRO A 324 -21.23 0.56 5.84
C PRO A 324 -19.72 0.56 6.13
N ILE A 325 -18.94 0.18 5.11
CA ILE A 325 -17.47 0.21 5.18
C ILE A 325 -17.00 1.56 4.64
N ALA A 326 -16.27 2.32 5.46
CA ALA A 326 -15.64 3.55 5.01
C ALA A 326 -14.61 3.28 3.92
N SER A 327 -14.68 4.01 2.80
CA SER A 327 -13.73 3.86 1.68
C SER A 327 -12.46 4.72 1.84
N VAL A 328 -12.11 5.10 3.07
CA VAL A 328 -10.92 5.90 3.44
C VAL A 328 -10.39 5.43 4.78
N THR A 329 -9.09 5.64 5.04
CA THR A 329 -8.60 5.58 6.42
C THR A 329 -9.14 6.80 7.17
N LEU A 330 -9.69 6.61 8.37
CA LEU A 330 -9.99 7.74 9.24
C LEU A 330 -8.79 7.98 10.16
N SER A 331 -8.40 9.24 10.30
CA SER A 331 -7.39 9.71 11.24
C SER A 331 -8.01 10.79 12.12
N THR A 332 -8.29 10.46 13.37
CA THR A 332 -8.95 11.37 14.33
C THR A 332 -7.91 11.87 15.32
N ALA A 333 -7.65 13.18 15.34
CA ALA A 333 -6.73 13.79 16.29
C ALA A 333 -7.27 13.67 17.72
N GLU A 334 -6.37 13.37 18.65
CA GLU A 334 -6.60 13.29 20.09
C GLU A 334 -5.58 14.20 20.82
N PRO A 335 -5.78 14.54 22.10
CA PRO A 335 -4.91 15.49 22.80
C PRO A 335 -3.40 15.14 22.82
N HIS A 336 -3.05 13.86 22.73
CA HIS A 336 -1.66 13.38 22.84
C HIS A 336 -1.24 12.47 21.67
N GLY A 337 -1.94 12.57 20.54
CA GLY A 337 -1.71 11.71 19.39
C GLY A 337 -2.90 11.68 18.45
N TRP A 338 -3.18 10.52 17.85
CA TRP A 338 -4.31 10.34 16.95
C TRP A 338 -4.73 8.87 16.83
N ILE A 339 -5.98 8.66 16.46
CA ILE A 339 -6.57 7.33 16.28
C ILE A 339 -6.73 7.04 14.80
N TRP A 340 -6.15 5.92 14.33
CA TRP A 340 -6.50 5.35 13.04
C TRP A 340 -7.77 4.51 13.17
N ASP A 341 -8.61 4.51 12.14
CA ASP A 341 -9.70 3.55 11.98
C ASP A 341 -9.73 3.07 10.51
N ILE A 342 -9.48 1.78 10.34
CA ILE A 342 -9.33 1.10 9.06
C ILE A 342 -10.47 0.08 8.91
N GLY A 343 -11.39 0.34 7.98
CA GLY A 343 -12.49 -0.55 7.65
C GLY A 343 -12.07 -1.68 6.71
N LEU A 344 -12.03 -2.91 7.19
CA LEU A 344 -11.91 -4.12 6.37
C LEU A 344 -13.31 -4.63 6.00
N SER A 345 -13.39 -5.66 5.15
CA SER A 345 -14.68 -6.26 4.80
C SER A 345 -15.37 -6.98 5.96
N SER A 346 -14.62 -7.43 6.97
CA SER A 346 -15.14 -8.24 8.09
C SER A 346 -15.15 -7.53 9.44
N ARG A 347 -14.31 -6.50 9.63
CA ARG A 347 -14.08 -5.81 10.90
C ARG A 347 -13.38 -4.48 10.65
N ARG A 348 -13.20 -3.68 11.69
CA ARG A 348 -12.29 -2.54 11.73
C ARG A 348 -11.00 -2.87 12.48
N GLY A 349 -9.90 -2.27 12.05
CA GLY A 349 -8.65 -2.18 12.82
C GLY A 349 -8.52 -0.75 13.32
N ILE A 350 -8.54 -0.56 14.63
CA ILE A 350 -8.51 0.75 15.27
C ILE A 350 -7.28 0.81 16.16
N GLY A 351 -6.63 1.96 16.26
CA GLY A 351 -5.57 2.12 17.24
C GLY A 351 -5.18 3.55 17.52
N TYR A 352 -4.79 3.80 18.76
CA TYR A 352 -4.38 5.09 19.25
C TYR A 352 -2.85 5.18 19.28
N VAL A 353 -2.30 5.97 18.35
CA VAL A 353 -0.88 6.32 18.30
C VAL A 353 -0.68 7.55 19.16
N HIS A 354 0.22 7.47 20.14
CA HIS A 354 0.44 8.53 21.10
C HIS A 354 1.90 8.62 21.54
N SER A 355 2.23 9.73 22.20
CA SER A 355 3.53 9.96 22.81
C SER A 355 3.49 9.54 24.29
N SER A 356 4.25 8.51 24.65
CA SER A 356 4.36 8.04 26.04
C SER A 356 4.93 9.08 27.00
N ALA A 357 5.59 10.12 26.49
CA ALA A 357 6.07 11.25 27.28
C ALA A 357 4.97 12.27 27.65
N HIS A 358 3.81 12.21 26.99
CA HIS A 358 2.73 13.20 27.12
C HIS A 358 1.44 12.64 27.72
N VAL A 359 1.26 11.32 27.74
CA VAL A 359 0.09 10.65 28.33
C VAL A 359 0.50 9.30 28.92
N ASP A 360 -0.07 8.96 30.08
CA ASP A 360 0.12 7.66 30.70
C ASP A 360 -0.74 6.57 30.02
N GLU A 361 -0.39 5.31 30.23
CA GLU A 361 -1.05 4.17 29.57
C GLU A 361 -2.54 4.06 29.92
N GLU A 362 -2.94 4.34 31.17
CA GLU A 362 -4.34 4.25 31.61
C GLU A 362 -5.21 5.30 30.90
N SER A 363 -4.72 6.54 30.83
CA SER A 363 -5.36 7.65 30.12
C SER A 363 -5.42 7.39 28.60
N ALA A 364 -4.36 6.82 28.02
CA ALA A 364 -4.34 6.47 26.61
C ALA A 364 -5.34 5.34 26.28
N PHE A 365 -5.42 4.33 27.13
CA PHE A 365 -6.39 3.24 26.99
C PHE A 365 -7.83 3.74 27.09
N SER A 366 -8.11 4.61 28.06
CA SER A 366 -9.42 5.23 28.26
C SER A 366 -9.85 6.07 27.04
N THR A 367 -8.89 6.77 26.42
CA THR A 367 -9.12 7.54 25.19
C THR A 367 -9.57 6.62 24.04
N LEU A 368 -8.87 5.51 23.83
CA LEU A 368 -9.22 4.55 22.78
C LEU A 368 -10.56 3.84 23.06
N ILE A 369 -10.85 3.46 24.31
CA ILE A 369 -12.15 2.88 24.69
C ILE A 369 -13.28 3.84 24.32
N ARG A 370 -13.18 5.12 24.70
CA ARG A 370 -14.19 6.13 24.40
C ARG A 370 -14.42 6.24 22.89
N TYR A 371 -13.36 6.28 22.10
CA TYR A 371 -13.48 6.30 20.63
C TYR A 371 -14.21 5.04 20.12
N VAL A 372 -13.92 3.85 20.65
CA VAL A 372 -14.60 2.62 20.26
C VAL A 372 -16.09 2.67 20.63
N GLU A 373 -16.45 3.13 21.83
CA GLU A 373 -17.84 3.29 22.27
C GLU A 373 -18.63 4.21 21.35
N GLU A 374 -18.04 5.36 20.98
CA GLU A 374 -18.68 6.36 20.13
C GLU A 374 -18.78 5.91 18.67
N SER A 375 -17.73 5.28 18.15
CA SER A 375 -17.64 4.86 16.73
C SER A 375 -18.24 3.48 16.45
N SER A 376 -18.60 2.71 17.48
CA SER A 376 -19.01 1.30 17.37
C SER A 376 -20.20 0.97 18.28
N PRO A 377 -21.33 1.69 18.16
CA PRO A 377 -22.50 1.44 19.01
C PRO A 377 -22.95 -0.02 18.87
N GLY A 378 -23.15 -0.70 20.00
CA GLY A 378 -23.53 -2.11 20.03
C GLY A 378 -22.37 -3.10 20.16
N VAL A 379 -21.12 -2.64 20.08
CA VAL A 379 -19.94 -3.45 20.43
C VAL A 379 -19.51 -3.13 21.87
N ALA A 380 -19.33 -4.14 22.71
CA ALA A 380 -18.86 -3.96 24.08
C ALA A 380 -17.32 -3.83 24.13
N PRO A 381 -16.75 -2.64 24.39
CA PRO A 381 -15.29 -2.45 24.32
C PRO A 381 -14.51 -3.31 25.31
N GLY A 382 -15.11 -3.62 26.47
CA GLY A 382 -14.51 -4.47 27.49
C GLY A 382 -14.36 -5.95 27.10
N SER A 383 -14.98 -6.39 26.00
CA SER A 383 -14.81 -7.75 25.46
C SER A 383 -13.69 -7.86 24.41
N LEU A 384 -13.10 -6.72 24.01
CA LEU A 384 -12.09 -6.67 22.97
C LEU A 384 -10.69 -6.88 23.55
N SER A 385 -9.78 -7.40 22.71
CA SER A 385 -8.37 -7.56 23.08
C SER A 385 -7.56 -6.38 22.52
N TYR A 386 -6.91 -5.67 23.43
CA TYR A 386 -6.06 -4.52 23.12
C TYR A 386 -4.60 -4.93 23.22
N ARG A 387 -3.77 -4.40 22.32
CA ARG A 387 -2.33 -4.66 22.29
C ARG A 387 -1.57 -3.35 22.28
N THR A 388 -0.77 -3.11 23.32
CA THR A 388 0.21 -2.02 23.37
C THR A 388 1.46 -2.41 22.56
N ILE A 389 1.90 -1.52 21.68
CA ILE A 389 3.01 -1.72 20.75
C ILE A 389 3.95 -0.51 20.87
N PRO A 390 5.08 -0.63 21.57
CA PRO A 390 6.10 0.41 21.56
C PRO A 390 6.85 0.40 20.22
N PHE A 391 7.29 1.57 19.77
CA PHE A 391 8.15 1.74 18.61
C PHE A 391 9.09 2.94 18.78
N GLU A 392 10.19 2.93 18.04
CA GLU A 392 11.12 4.06 17.97
C GLU A 392 10.99 4.68 16.57
N PRO A 393 10.43 5.90 16.44
CA PRO A 393 10.32 6.55 15.14
C PRO A 393 11.72 6.92 14.62
N GLY A 394 12.07 6.41 13.44
CA GLY A 394 13.42 6.59 12.90
C GLY A 394 13.70 5.79 11.64
N TYR A 395 14.91 5.95 11.12
CA TYR A 395 15.38 5.28 9.90
C TYR A 395 16.88 4.96 9.97
N ARG A 396 17.35 4.00 9.18
CA ARG A 396 18.77 3.65 9.09
C ARG A 396 19.52 4.73 8.33
N GLU A 397 20.69 5.13 8.85
CA GLU A 397 21.58 6.09 8.18
C GLU A 397 21.95 5.65 6.75
N LYS A 398 22.08 4.33 6.54
CA LYS A 398 22.22 3.71 5.22
C LYS A 398 21.26 2.53 5.10
N PHE A 399 20.46 2.51 4.05
CA PHE A 399 19.55 1.41 3.72
C PHE A 399 20.22 0.29 2.93
N TRP A 400 21.36 0.57 2.30
CA TRP A 400 22.16 -0.40 1.56
C TRP A 400 23.61 -0.26 2.01
N VAL A 401 24.16 -1.36 2.54
CA VAL A 401 25.58 -1.47 2.90
C VAL A 401 26.11 -2.76 2.26
N ARG A 402 27.14 -2.63 1.42
CA ARG A 402 27.77 -3.78 0.74
C ARG A 402 26.74 -4.58 -0.06
N ASN A 403 26.66 -5.89 0.09
CA ASN A 403 25.65 -6.71 -0.55
C ASN A 403 24.37 -6.91 0.30
N CYS A 404 24.10 -6.03 1.27
CA CYS A 404 22.86 -6.07 2.07
C CYS A 404 22.00 -4.82 1.88
N VAL A 405 20.71 -5.06 1.59
CA VAL A 405 19.66 -4.03 1.45
C VAL A 405 18.61 -4.22 2.53
N ALA A 406 18.22 -3.16 3.23
CA ALA A 406 17.14 -3.20 4.21
C ALA A 406 15.80 -2.81 3.59
N VAL A 407 14.76 -3.60 3.86
CA VAL A 407 13.39 -3.33 3.42
C VAL A 407 12.40 -3.54 4.56
N GLY A 408 11.44 -2.60 4.70
CA GLY A 408 10.46 -2.62 5.78
C GLY A 408 11.04 -2.10 7.11
N LEU A 409 10.59 -2.67 8.23
CA LEU A 409 10.93 -2.17 9.58
C LEU A 409 12.44 -2.31 9.94
N SER A 410 13.21 -3.10 9.18
CA SER A 410 14.67 -3.17 9.32
C SER A 410 15.35 -1.87 8.87
N ALA A 411 14.76 -1.22 7.85
CA ALA A 411 15.21 0.04 7.26
C ALA A 411 14.74 1.25 8.09
N GLY A 412 13.53 1.22 8.62
CA GLY A 412 13.00 2.33 9.40
C GLY A 412 11.50 2.20 9.62
N PHE A 413 10.97 3.00 10.54
CA PHE A 413 9.55 3.04 10.84
C PHE A 413 9.18 4.41 11.42
N ILE A 414 8.02 4.90 11.04
CA ILE A 414 7.34 6.05 11.65
C ILE A 414 5.87 5.69 11.83
N GLU A 415 5.14 6.48 12.60
CA GLU A 415 3.70 6.30 12.78
C GLU A 415 2.92 6.25 11.44
N PRO A 416 1.86 5.42 11.34
CA PRO A 416 1.17 5.15 10.08
C PRO A 416 0.12 6.22 9.71
N LEU A 417 0.46 7.52 9.84
CA LEU A 417 -0.45 8.66 9.66
C LEU A 417 -1.05 8.80 8.26
#